data_AF-A0A968D6I2-F1
#
_entry.id   AF-A0A968D6I2-F1
#
_cell.length_a   1.000
_cell.length_b   1.000
_cell.length_c   1.000
_cell.angle_alpha   90.00
_cell.angle_beta   90.00
_cell.angle_gamma   90.00
#
_symmetry.space_group_name_H-M   'P 1'
#
loop_
_entity.id
_entity.type
_entity.pdbx_description
1 polymer ?
#
loop_
_entity_poly.entity_id
_entity_poly.type
_entity_poly.pdbx_seq_one_letter_code
_entity_poly.pdbx_strand_id
1 'polypeptide(L)'
;VGVVAAEARTGRLLIDHNGRRKFVPASNQKILVTATAMSLLGPDHRFRTEVWATGAVDDGSLDGDLVLVGSGDPSLSDRFWDSGTHALEALADSVRASGLTYVAGSAFVDASAWDSTTVGPTWEVEDLRYSYGSTGGAFAMDEGRVEAVVSSGPGVGDTAAV
;
A
#
# COMPACT_ATOMS: atom_id res chain seq x y z
N VAL A 1 -7.35 -32.10 10.19
CA VAL A 1 -7.87 -31.40 8.99
C VAL A 1 -9.31 -30.96 9.25
N GLY A 2 -9.73 -29.83 8.68
CA GLY A 2 -11.13 -29.37 8.68
C GLY A 2 -11.61 -29.22 7.24
N VAL A 3 -12.77 -29.78 6.92
CA VAL A 3 -13.37 -29.71 5.58
C VAL A 3 -14.87 -29.49 5.73
N VAL A 4 -15.39 -28.47 5.06
CA VAL A 4 -16.83 -28.24 4.91
C VAL A 4 -17.11 -28.02 3.44
N ALA A 5 -18.07 -28.77 2.90
CA ALA A 5 -18.57 -28.56 1.55
C ALA A 5 -20.10 -28.44 1.61
N ALA A 6 -20.65 -27.45 0.92
CA ALA A 6 -22.07 -27.17 0.90
C ALA A 6 -22.55 -26.88 -0.52
N GLU A 7 -23.81 -27.17 -0.79
CA GLU A 7 -24.48 -26.72 -2.00
C GLU A 7 -24.66 -25.20 -1.95
N ALA A 8 -24.06 -24.48 -2.91
CA ALA A 8 -23.95 -23.01 -2.87
C ALA A 8 -25.29 -22.27 -2.79
N ARG A 9 -26.37 -22.82 -3.39
CA ARG A 9 -27.70 -22.18 -3.40
C ARG A 9 -28.51 -22.41 -2.13
N THR A 10 -28.40 -23.62 -1.57
CA THR A 10 -29.28 -24.07 -0.48
C THR A 10 -28.57 -24.06 0.88
N GLY A 11 -27.24 -24.00 0.90
CA GLY A 11 -26.42 -24.18 2.10
C GLY A 11 -26.40 -25.61 2.64
N ARG A 12 -27.02 -26.57 1.94
CA ARG A 12 -27.09 -27.96 2.38
C ARG A 12 -25.68 -28.55 2.43
N LEU A 13 -25.26 -28.97 3.62
CA LEU A 13 -23.97 -29.61 3.83
C LEU A 13 -23.91 -30.94 3.07
N LEU A 14 -22.84 -31.10 2.29
CA LEU A 14 -22.47 -32.33 1.60
C LEU A 14 -21.38 -33.07 2.38
N ILE A 15 -20.48 -32.32 3.01
CA ILE A 15 -19.38 -32.82 3.84
C ILE A 15 -19.24 -31.89 5.05
N ASP A 16 -19.14 -32.48 6.23
CA ASP A 16 -18.73 -31.79 7.46
C ASP A 16 -17.75 -32.68 8.23
N HIS A 17 -16.46 -32.34 8.13
CA HIS A 17 -15.40 -32.97 8.89
C HIS A 17 -14.70 -31.91 9.74
N ASN A 18 -14.90 -31.96 11.06
CA ASN A 18 -14.38 -30.97 12.01
C ASN A 18 -14.78 -29.51 11.68
N GLY A 19 -15.93 -29.26 11.04
CA GLY A 19 -16.33 -27.92 10.58
C GLY A 19 -16.49 -26.85 11.66
N ARG A 20 -16.59 -27.27 12.93
CA ARG A 20 -16.66 -26.36 14.09
C ARG A 20 -15.32 -26.16 14.82
N ARG A 21 -14.25 -26.86 14.42
CA ARG A 21 -12.91 -26.65 15.02
C ARG A 21 -12.28 -25.38 14.42
N LYS A 22 -11.55 -24.63 15.25
CA LYS A 22 -10.81 -23.43 14.82
C LYS A 22 -9.47 -23.83 14.19
N PHE A 23 -9.08 -23.13 13.13
CA PHE A 23 -7.81 -23.31 12.42
C PHE A 23 -7.22 -21.94 12.05
N VAL A 24 -5.92 -21.88 11.79
CA VAL A 24 -5.30 -20.70 11.15
C VAL A 24 -5.72 -20.70 9.68
N PRO A 25 -6.43 -19.67 9.20
CA PRO A 25 -6.98 -19.67 7.84
C PRO A 25 -5.94 -19.39 6.75
N ALA A 26 -4.75 -18.90 7.13
CA ALA A 26 -3.77 -18.33 6.21
C ALA A 26 -4.45 -17.28 5.29
N SER A 27 -4.12 -17.26 4.00
CA SER A 27 -4.70 -16.30 3.05
C SER A 27 -6.22 -16.43 2.84
N ASN A 28 -6.89 -17.49 3.35
CA ASN A 28 -8.36 -17.53 3.33
C ASN A 28 -8.99 -16.43 4.20
N GLN A 29 -8.23 -15.83 5.12
CA GLN A 29 -8.66 -14.64 5.87
C GLN A 29 -9.08 -13.49 4.93
N LYS A 30 -8.46 -13.40 3.73
CA LYS A 30 -8.77 -12.37 2.73
C LYS A 30 -10.23 -12.39 2.30
N ILE A 31 -10.91 -13.55 2.33
CA ILE A 31 -12.33 -13.66 2.00
C ILE A 31 -13.17 -12.77 2.93
N LEU A 32 -12.93 -12.84 4.24
CA LEU A 32 -13.66 -12.04 5.23
C LEU A 32 -13.35 -10.55 5.08
N VAL A 33 -12.08 -10.20 4.90
CA VAL A 33 -11.64 -8.80 4.76
C VAL A 33 -12.22 -8.18 3.49
N THR A 34 -12.15 -8.88 2.35
CA THR A 34 -12.71 -8.40 1.09
C THR A 34 -14.23 -8.25 1.16
N ALA A 35 -14.96 -9.21 1.74
CA ALA A 35 -16.40 -9.09 1.90
C ALA A 35 -16.78 -7.88 2.79
N THR A 36 -16.03 -7.66 3.87
CA THR A 36 -16.21 -6.51 4.76
C THR A 36 -15.94 -5.20 4.02
N ALA A 37 -14.83 -5.11 3.29
CA ALA A 37 -14.47 -3.93 2.51
C ALA A 37 -15.53 -3.62 1.45
N MET A 38 -15.99 -4.62 0.69
CA MET A 38 -17.07 -4.45 -0.28
C MET A 38 -18.38 -3.98 0.37
N SER A 39 -18.71 -4.49 1.56
CA SER A 39 -19.94 -4.09 2.27
C SER A 39 -19.89 -2.67 2.83
N LEU A 40 -18.72 -2.21 3.29
CA LEU A 40 -18.57 -0.90 3.93
C LEU A 40 -18.22 0.21 2.95
N LEU A 41 -17.33 -0.07 2.00
CA LEU A 41 -16.78 0.90 1.06
C LEU A 41 -17.51 0.89 -0.28
N GLY A 42 -18.12 -0.24 -0.63
CA GLY A 42 -18.72 -0.47 -1.95
C GLY A 42 -17.69 -0.87 -3.01
N PRO A 43 -18.14 -1.42 -4.15
CA PRO A 43 -17.27 -1.85 -5.24
C PRO A 43 -16.59 -0.69 -5.98
N ASP A 44 -17.17 0.51 -5.88
CA ASP A 44 -16.69 1.71 -6.57
C ASP A 44 -15.75 2.57 -5.71
N HIS A 45 -15.39 2.09 -4.51
CA HIS A 45 -14.43 2.79 -3.67
C HIS A 45 -13.10 3.04 -4.40
N ARG A 46 -12.52 4.21 -4.17
CA ARG A 46 -11.19 4.59 -4.64
C ARG A 46 -10.44 5.22 -3.48
N PHE A 47 -9.21 4.76 -3.26
CA PHE A 47 -8.27 5.49 -2.42
C PHE A 47 -7.97 6.84 -3.06
N ARG A 48 -7.58 7.81 -2.23
CA ARG A 48 -7.19 9.15 -2.67
C ARG A 48 -5.83 9.50 -2.11
N THR A 49 -4.95 9.96 -2.98
CA THR A 49 -3.70 10.60 -2.60
C THR A 49 -3.79 12.02 -3.13
N GLU A 50 -3.82 12.99 -2.23
CA GLU A 50 -4.14 14.38 -2.56
C GLU A 50 -2.94 15.28 -2.26
N VAL A 51 -2.82 16.40 -2.98
CA VAL A 51 -1.84 17.44 -2.67
C VAL A 51 -2.59 18.70 -2.24
N TRP A 52 -2.32 19.15 -1.02
CA TRP A 52 -2.98 20.28 -0.38
C TRP A 52 -1.98 21.44 -0.27
N ALA A 53 -2.47 22.67 -0.41
CA ALA A 53 -1.73 23.88 -0.12
C ALA A 53 -2.29 24.52 1.15
N THR A 54 -1.43 24.88 2.10
CA THR A 54 -1.88 25.49 3.38
C THR A 54 -2.06 27.01 3.30
N GLY A 55 -1.76 27.61 2.16
CA GLY A 55 -1.84 29.05 1.92
C GLY A 55 -2.28 29.39 0.50
N ALA A 56 -2.24 30.69 0.18
CA ALA A 56 -2.63 31.18 -1.13
C ALA A 56 -1.51 30.94 -2.15
N VAL A 57 -1.92 30.67 -3.39
CA VAL A 57 -1.03 30.67 -4.55
C VAL A 57 -1.21 31.99 -5.28
N ASP A 58 -0.15 32.80 -5.35
CA ASP A 58 -0.12 34.07 -6.08
C ASP A 58 1.10 34.12 -7.00
N ASP A 59 0.88 34.49 -8.26
CA ASP A 59 1.89 34.49 -9.34
C ASP A 59 2.77 33.21 -9.38
N GLY A 60 2.14 32.06 -9.12
CA GLY A 60 2.81 30.76 -9.09
C GLY A 60 3.67 30.47 -7.85
N SER A 61 3.65 31.35 -6.85
CA SER A 61 4.27 31.15 -5.54
C SER A 61 3.23 30.80 -4.48
N LEU A 62 3.44 29.73 -3.74
CA LEU A 62 2.67 29.37 -2.56
C LEU A 62 3.27 30.02 -1.32
N ASP A 63 2.50 30.90 -0.66
CA ASP A 63 2.78 31.42 0.68
C ASP A 63 2.25 30.44 1.73
N GLY A 64 2.96 29.32 1.90
CA GLY A 64 2.57 28.22 2.77
C GLY A 64 3.32 26.93 2.47
N ASP A 65 2.80 25.83 3.00
CA ASP A 65 3.33 24.47 2.84
C ASP A 65 2.54 23.68 1.80
N LEU A 66 3.23 22.77 1.12
CA LEU A 66 2.66 21.78 0.21
C LEU A 66 2.60 20.42 0.92
N VAL A 67 1.41 19.83 1.02
CA VAL A 67 1.18 18.61 1.81
C VAL A 67 0.65 17.51 0.92
N LEU A 68 1.39 16.41 0.80
CA LEU A 68 0.92 15.18 0.18
C LEU A 68 0.17 14.34 1.22
N VAL A 69 -1.14 14.21 1.08
CA VAL A 69 -1.99 13.49 2.03
C VAL A 69 -2.27 12.08 1.51
N GLY A 70 -1.78 11.07 2.22
CA GLY A 70 -2.00 9.67 1.91
C GLY A 70 -3.20 9.07 2.66
N SER A 71 -3.96 8.19 2.00
CA SER A 71 -5.09 7.45 2.60
C SER A 71 -4.92 5.92 2.60
N GLY A 72 -3.76 5.42 2.19
CA GLY A 72 -3.41 4.00 2.13
C GLY A 72 -3.61 3.37 0.76
N ASP A 73 -3.42 4.14 -0.32
CA ASP A 73 -3.50 3.64 -1.70
C ASP A 73 -2.39 2.61 -1.99
N PRO A 74 -2.73 1.32 -2.21
CA PRO A 74 -1.72 0.29 -2.49
C PRO A 74 -1.30 0.28 -3.97
N SER A 75 -1.84 1.17 -4.81
CA SER A 75 -1.62 1.18 -6.25
C SER A 75 -0.53 2.17 -6.73
N LEU A 76 0.14 2.86 -5.81
CA LEU A 76 1.27 3.74 -6.11
C LEU A 76 2.56 2.93 -6.37
N SER A 77 2.55 2.03 -7.36
CA SER A 77 3.67 1.15 -7.69
C SER A 77 3.80 0.84 -9.18
N ASP A 78 4.97 0.32 -9.57
CA ASP A 78 5.27 -0.14 -10.93
C ASP A 78 4.37 -1.29 -11.42
N ARG A 79 3.60 -1.90 -10.52
CA ARG A 79 2.57 -2.89 -10.87
C ARG A 79 1.39 -2.29 -11.61
N PHE A 80 1.09 -1.02 -11.34
CA PHE A 80 -0.06 -0.31 -11.90
C PHE A 80 0.33 0.90 -12.75
N TRP A 81 1.60 1.31 -12.69
CA TRP A 81 2.18 2.43 -13.41
C TRP A 81 3.45 2.01 -14.13
N ASP A 82 3.94 2.83 -15.07
CA ASP A 82 5.15 2.50 -15.85
C ASP A 82 6.44 2.42 -15.00
N SER A 83 6.45 3.00 -13.79
CA SER A 83 7.55 2.92 -12.83
C SER A 83 7.04 3.13 -11.40
N GLY A 84 7.86 2.79 -10.40
CA GLY A 84 7.54 3.00 -8.98
C GLY A 84 7.41 4.49 -8.59
N THR A 85 7.88 5.42 -9.43
CA THR A 85 7.78 6.88 -9.21
C THR A 85 6.70 7.56 -10.05
N HIS A 86 6.20 6.91 -11.11
CA HIS A 86 5.31 7.53 -12.07
C HIS A 86 4.02 8.09 -11.42
N ALA A 87 3.44 7.41 -10.43
CA ALA A 87 2.28 7.95 -9.72
C ALA A 87 2.57 9.29 -9.01
N LEU A 88 3.79 9.46 -8.45
CA LEU A 88 4.21 10.74 -7.88
C LEU A 88 4.49 11.80 -8.95
N GLU A 89 5.07 11.39 -10.08
CA GLU A 89 5.30 12.28 -11.22
C GLU A 89 3.98 12.86 -11.73
N ALA A 90 2.94 12.04 -11.84
CA ALA A 90 1.59 12.48 -12.22
C ALA A 90 0.97 13.47 -11.20
N LEU A 91 1.24 13.29 -9.90
CA LEU A 91 0.84 14.25 -8.86
C LEU A 91 1.62 15.56 -9.00
N ALA A 92 2.93 15.49 -9.23
CA ALA A 92 3.77 16.67 -9.45
C ALA A 92 3.36 17.44 -10.71
N ASP A 93 3.01 16.75 -11.80
CA ASP A 93 2.47 17.34 -13.01
C ASP A 93 1.13 18.04 -12.75
N SER A 94 0.27 17.45 -11.93
CA SER A 94 -1.00 18.08 -11.53
C SER A 94 -0.77 19.35 -10.70
N VAL A 95 0.20 19.34 -9.79
CA VAL A 95 0.62 20.52 -9.03
C VAL A 95 1.16 21.60 -9.97
N ARG A 96 2.04 21.25 -10.90
CA ARG A 96 2.58 22.20 -11.89
C ARG A 96 1.50 22.78 -12.79
N ALA A 97 0.54 21.95 -13.23
CA ALA A 97 -0.60 22.37 -14.05
C ALA A 97 -1.53 23.35 -13.33
N SER A 98 -1.53 23.37 -11.99
CA SER A 98 -2.25 24.39 -11.20
C SER A 98 -1.62 25.80 -11.28
N GLY A 99 -0.43 25.93 -11.89
CA GLY A 99 0.33 27.17 -11.98
C GLY A 99 1.34 27.35 -10.86
N LEU A 100 1.39 26.44 -9.88
CA LEU A 100 2.37 26.46 -8.81
C LEU A 100 3.77 26.10 -9.33
N THR A 101 4.72 26.99 -9.09
CA THR A 101 6.13 26.85 -9.51
C THR A 101 7.11 27.04 -8.36
N TYR A 102 6.69 27.66 -7.26
CA TYR A 102 7.50 27.89 -6.07
C TYR A 102 6.68 27.65 -4.80
N VAL A 103 7.31 27.03 -3.79
CA VAL A 103 6.77 26.84 -2.44
C VAL A 103 7.67 27.59 -1.47
N ALA A 104 7.13 28.60 -0.78
CA ALA A 104 7.89 29.39 0.19
C ALA A 104 8.12 28.65 1.52
N GLY A 105 7.19 27.77 1.89
CA GLY A 105 7.26 26.91 3.07
C GLY A 105 7.92 25.56 2.79
N SER A 106 7.43 24.53 3.48
CA SER A 106 7.90 23.15 3.39
C SER A 106 7.05 22.31 2.45
N ALA A 107 7.64 21.22 1.95
CA ALA A 107 6.90 20.14 1.32
C ALA A 107 7.03 18.88 2.17
N PHE A 108 5.91 18.27 2.57
CA PHE A 108 5.92 17.07 3.41
C PHE A 108 4.75 16.12 3.11
N VAL A 109 4.86 14.90 3.62
CA VAL A 109 3.83 13.86 3.51
C VAL A 109 3.07 13.78 4.82
N ASP A 110 1.75 13.94 4.74
CA ASP A 110 0.84 13.61 5.83
C ASP A 110 0.40 12.14 5.71
N ALA A 111 0.92 11.31 6.62
CA ALA A 111 0.58 9.90 6.76
C ALA A 111 -0.27 9.63 8.02
N SER A 112 -0.93 10.65 8.58
CA SER A 112 -1.67 10.56 9.85
C SER A 112 -3.05 9.88 9.74
N ALA A 113 -3.50 9.55 8.53
CA ALA A 113 -4.78 8.88 8.33
C ALA A 113 -4.84 7.51 9.02
N TRP A 114 -3.69 6.87 9.21
CA TRP A 114 -3.52 5.60 9.92
C TRP A 114 -2.66 5.81 11.17
N ASP A 115 -2.75 4.89 12.13
CA ASP A 115 -1.83 4.90 13.25
C ASP A 115 -0.40 4.49 12.84
N SER A 116 0.55 4.61 13.75
CA SER A 116 1.97 4.27 13.49
C SER A 116 2.27 2.76 13.57
N THR A 117 1.28 1.90 13.77
CA THR A 117 1.44 0.45 13.88
C THR A 117 1.37 -0.18 12.50
N THR A 118 2.54 -0.35 11.87
CA THR A 118 2.64 -0.87 10.50
C THR A 118 2.93 -2.37 10.44
N VAL A 119 3.22 -3.00 11.58
CA VAL A 119 3.49 -4.44 11.72
C VAL A 119 2.41 -5.11 12.54
N GLY A 120 1.81 -6.18 12.00
CA GLY A 120 0.82 -6.97 12.74
C GLY A 120 1.45 -7.69 13.94
N PRO A 121 0.78 -7.75 15.12
CA PRO A 121 1.36 -8.30 16.34
C PRO A 121 1.64 -9.82 16.30
N THR A 122 1.18 -10.51 15.26
CA THR A 122 1.38 -11.95 15.05
C THR A 122 2.22 -12.26 13.80
N TRP A 123 2.85 -11.26 13.20
CA TRP A 123 3.73 -11.47 12.05
C TRP A 123 5.10 -11.97 12.54
N GLU A 124 5.68 -12.91 11.79
CA GLU A 124 7.04 -13.39 12.06
C GLU A 124 8.02 -12.29 11.64
N VAL A 125 8.97 -11.96 12.51
CA VAL A 125 9.91 -10.85 12.29
C VAL A 125 10.83 -11.13 11.10
N GLU A 126 11.15 -12.40 10.87
CA GLU A 126 12.02 -12.86 9.79
C GLU A 126 11.43 -12.63 8.40
N ASP A 127 10.09 -12.51 8.31
CA ASP A 127 9.38 -12.29 7.05
C ASP A 127 9.40 -10.82 6.60
N LEU A 128 9.69 -9.88 7.50
CA LEU A 128 9.64 -8.43 7.22
C LEU A 128 10.67 -7.97 6.17
N ARG A 129 11.66 -8.79 5.84
CA ARG A 129 12.65 -8.52 4.78
C ARG A 129 12.16 -8.86 3.37
N TYR A 130 11.06 -9.61 3.26
CA TYR A 130 10.51 -10.04 1.98
C TYR A 130 9.32 -9.17 1.58
N SER A 131 9.09 -9.02 0.27
CA SER A 131 8.02 -8.16 -0.25
C SER A 131 6.61 -8.58 0.21
N TYR A 132 6.36 -9.87 0.46
CA TYR A 132 5.08 -10.32 1.00
C TYR A 132 4.86 -9.94 2.48
N GLY A 133 5.92 -9.53 3.17
CA GLY A 133 5.92 -8.99 4.53
C GLY A 133 6.14 -7.47 4.58
N SER A 134 6.13 -6.79 3.43
CA SER A 134 6.18 -5.32 3.38
C SER A 134 5.05 -4.73 4.22
N THR A 135 5.39 -3.74 5.01
CA THR A 135 4.42 -3.06 5.88
C THR A 135 3.58 -2.08 5.08
N GLY A 136 2.31 -1.95 5.45
CA GLY A 136 1.43 -0.93 4.91
C GLY A 136 1.53 0.38 5.69
N GLY A 137 0.93 1.44 5.14
CA GLY A 137 0.77 2.71 5.82
C GLY A 137 -0.20 3.60 5.07
N ALA A 138 -0.57 4.74 5.65
CA ALA A 138 -1.37 5.77 4.96
C ALA A 138 -0.67 6.27 3.68
N PHE A 139 0.65 6.17 3.61
CA PHE A 139 1.42 6.42 2.40
C PHE A 139 2.52 5.37 2.24
N ALA A 140 2.58 4.74 1.07
CA ALA A 140 3.65 3.84 0.65
C ALA A 140 3.84 3.97 -0.86
N MET A 141 5.08 3.83 -1.32
CA MET A 141 5.42 3.76 -2.74
C MET A 141 5.96 2.39 -3.06
N ASP A 142 5.76 1.96 -4.30
CA ASP A 142 6.30 0.72 -4.85
C ASP A 142 6.01 -0.51 -3.95
N GLU A 143 4.78 -0.57 -3.43
CA GLU A 143 4.32 -1.61 -2.48
C GLU A 143 5.13 -1.67 -1.17
N GLY A 144 5.84 -0.59 -0.81
CA GLY A 144 6.74 -0.56 0.35
C GLY A 144 7.98 -1.43 0.13
N ARG A 145 8.40 -1.62 -1.12
CA ARG A 145 9.54 -2.44 -1.52
C ARG A 145 10.70 -1.56 -1.96
N VAL A 146 11.91 -2.08 -1.77
CA VAL A 146 13.11 -1.63 -2.47
C VAL A 146 13.76 -2.85 -3.08
N GLU A 147 14.14 -2.77 -4.35
CA GLU A 147 14.86 -3.83 -5.04
C GLU A 147 16.35 -3.49 -5.18
N ALA A 148 17.20 -4.45 -4.85
CA ALA A 148 18.65 -4.35 -4.97
C ALA A 148 19.17 -5.62 -5.68
N VAL A 149 19.92 -5.45 -6.78
CA VAL A 149 20.45 -6.56 -7.57
C VAL A 149 21.92 -6.75 -7.23
N VAL A 150 22.22 -7.80 -6.48
CA VAL A 150 23.61 -8.08 -6.08
C VAL A 150 24.28 -8.99 -7.11
N SER A 151 25.42 -8.55 -7.65
CA SER A 151 26.25 -9.31 -8.60
C SER A 151 27.59 -9.70 -7.99
N SER A 152 28.08 -10.90 -8.31
CA SER A 152 29.37 -11.39 -7.81
C SER A 152 30.54 -10.59 -8.38
N GLY A 153 31.58 -10.39 -7.58
CA GLY A 153 32.86 -9.89 -8.07
C GLY A 153 33.54 -10.88 -9.04
N PRO A 154 34.56 -10.43 -9.80
CA PRO A 154 35.20 -11.24 -10.85
C PRO A 154 35.85 -12.55 -10.37
N GLY A 155 36.26 -12.64 -9.11
CA GLY A 155 36.92 -13.79 -8.52
C GLY A 155 36.48 -14.12 -7.10
N VAL A 156 36.86 -15.32 -6.64
CA VAL A 156 36.62 -15.75 -5.24
C VAL A 156 37.34 -14.82 -4.28
N GLY A 157 36.58 -14.21 -3.37
CA GLY A 157 37.09 -13.24 -2.39
C GLY A 157 36.86 -11.78 -2.77
N ASP A 158 36.39 -11.50 -4.00
CA ASP A 158 36.04 -10.14 -4.42
C ASP A 158 34.73 -9.67 -3.79
N THR A 159 34.63 -8.36 -3.57
CA THR A 159 33.40 -7.73 -3.06
C THR A 159 32.30 -7.77 -4.12
N ALA A 160 31.09 -8.15 -3.72
CA ALA A 160 29.92 -8.10 -4.57
C ALA A 160 29.48 -6.65 -4.82
N ALA A 161 28.89 -6.37 -5.98
CA ALA A 161 28.35 -5.06 -6.33
C ALA A 161 26.81 -5.07 -6.22
N VAL A 162 26.24 -3.95 -5.79
CA VAL A 162 24.79 -3.68 -5.73
C VAL A 162 24.42 -2.73 -6.85
#